data_AF-A0AAJ5N7Q1-F1
#
_entry.id   AF-A0AAJ5N7Q1-F1
#
_cell.length_a   1.000
_cell.length_b   1.000
_cell.length_c   1.000
_cell.angle_alpha   90.00
_cell.angle_beta   90.00
_cell.angle_gamma   90.00
#
_symmetry.space_group_name_H-M   'P 1'
#
loop_
_entity.id
_entity.type
_entity.pdbx_description
1 polymer ?
#
loop_
_entity_poly.entity_id
_entity_poly.type
_entity_poly.pdbx_seq_one_letter_code
_entity_poly.pdbx_strand_id
1 'polypeptide(L)'
;MKLDGYYINLGRSHERRQSIDAQLERLSLTHVFARFPAVDGAAETEQIFESAGARSVWACRRSHEQVIAQSAPDTITIVLEDDVEFSEGFGRIVTEPVMRGFVAENPSVDMVFLDCCPYVASMPQLLAEAERHLPGRRQSPASAERNHEPASVSILDARDRYAYCAAAYVVTPRGKERLTALFRASAHADRTPIDSLFLGWIASGEINARIFVPFLVSPPLDVFESTIPYDTVGQPPVDVQENRWVSTVRRLLFAGETRVESGSPGQPPGEPVRMSSEYAAGMALYEQLRLMYLEQRG
;
A
#
# COMPACT_ATOMS: atom_id res chain seq x y z
N MET A 1 7.53 -18.20 -15.57
CA MET A 1 7.03 -16.91 -15.05
C MET A 1 7.98 -16.50 -13.94
N LYS A 2 8.82 -15.51 -14.20
CA LYS A 2 9.79 -14.98 -13.25
C LYS A 2 9.13 -13.94 -12.34
N LEU A 3 9.67 -13.72 -11.14
CA LEU A 3 9.34 -12.56 -10.31
C LEU A 3 10.35 -11.44 -10.56
N ASP A 4 9.87 -10.24 -10.88
CA ASP A 4 10.66 -9.02 -10.94
C ASP A 4 10.03 -7.91 -10.09
N GLY A 5 10.83 -6.89 -9.77
CA GLY A 5 10.39 -5.77 -8.95
C GLY A 5 10.95 -4.45 -9.46
N TYR A 6 10.16 -3.40 -9.32
CA TYR A 6 10.57 -2.02 -9.61
C TYR A 6 10.17 -1.12 -8.45
N TYR A 7 11.08 -0.25 -8.02
CA TYR A 7 10.72 0.87 -7.17
C TYR A 7 10.83 2.18 -7.97
N ILE A 8 9.76 2.98 -7.93
CA ILE A 8 9.63 4.25 -8.61
C ILE A 8 10.29 5.31 -7.73
N ASN A 9 11.40 5.88 -8.20
CA ASN A 9 12.15 6.88 -7.46
C ASN A 9 12.48 8.07 -8.35
N LEU A 10 12.22 9.27 -7.84
CA LEU A 10 12.54 10.50 -8.52
C LEU A 10 14.03 10.81 -8.43
N GLY A 11 14.64 11.31 -9.50
CA GLY A 11 16.09 11.53 -9.60
C GLY A 11 16.69 12.37 -8.46
N ARG A 12 15.93 13.35 -7.96
CA ARG A 12 16.32 14.24 -6.86
C ARG A 12 16.12 13.65 -5.46
N SER A 13 15.37 12.56 -5.32
CA SER A 13 15.03 11.95 -4.02
C SER A 13 16.11 10.97 -3.56
N HIS A 14 17.32 11.48 -3.30
CA HIS A 14 18.50 10.66 -2.97
C HIS A 14 18.36 9.89 -1.65
N GLU A 15 17.82 10.51 -0.61
CA GLU A 15 17.67 9.88 0.72
C GLU A 15 16.67 8.73 0.69
N ARG A 16 15.52 8.93 0.03
CA ARG A 16 14.52 7.87 -0.20
C ARG A 16 15.11 6.68 -0.95
N ARG A 17 15.91 6.95 -1.99
CA ARG A 17 16.65 5.93 -2.71
C ARG A 17 17.61 5.15 -1.79
N GLN A 18 18.40 5.86 -0.99
CA GLN A 18 19.34 5.19 -0.07
C GLN A 18 18.61 4.31 0.94
N SER A 19 17.46 4.78 1.45
CA SER A 19 16.61 4.02 2.36
C SER A 19 16.13 2.71 1.72
N ILE A 20 15.55 2.77 0.52
CA ILE A 20 15.06 1.55 -0.14
C ILE A 20 16.19 0.62 -0.56
N ASP A 21 17.32 1.14 -1.07
CA ASP A 21 18.50 0.34 -1.43
C ASP A 21 19.04 -0.41 -0.19
N ALA A 22 19.12 0.24 0.97
CA ALA A 22 19.55 -0.38 2.21
C ALA A 22 18.58 -1.48 2.70
N GLN A 23 17.26 -1.26 2.58
CA GLN A 23 16.26 -2.27 2.92
C GLN A 23 16.35 -3.49 2.00
N LEU A 24 16.52 -3.27 0.69
CA LEU A 24 16.69 -4.34 -0.28
C LEU A 24 17.96 -5.15 -0.04
N GLU A 25 19.08 -4.51 0.30
CA GLU A 25 20.31 -5.20 0.67
C GLU A 25 20.12 -6.05 1.93
N ARG A 26 19.56 -5.45 2.97
CA ARG A 26 19.29 -6.11 4.26
C ARG A 26 18.40 -7.34 4.12
N LEU A 27 17.41 -7.30 3.22
CA LEU A 27 16.51 -8.41 2.93
C LEU A 27 17.01 -9.33 1.81
N SER A 28 18.21 -9.08 1.27
CA SER A 28 18.78 -9.83 0.13
C SER A 28 17.91 -9.82 -1.14
N LEU A 29 17.18 -8.73 -1.38
CA LEU A 29 16.23 -8.55 -2.49
C LEU A 29 16.79 -7.72 -3.66
N THR A 30 18.06 -7.29 -3.60
CA THR A 30 18.71 -6.49 -4.66
C THR A 30 18.73 -7.17 -6.04
N HIS A 31 18.60 -8.50 -6.08
CA HIS A 31 18.54 -9.28 -7.32
C HIS A 31 17.13 -9.33 -7.94
N VAL A 32 16.08 -8.99 -7.17
CA VAL A 32 14.68 -8.97 -7.61
C VAL A 32 14.30 -7.57 -8.10
N PHE A 33 14.77 -6.53 -7.40
CA PHE A 33 14.34 -5.16 -7.63
C PHE A 33 15.34 -4.36 -8.48
N ALA A 34 14.79 -3.56 -9.39
CA ALA A 34 15.51 -2.52 -10.11
C ALA A 34 14.90 -1.15 -9.82
N ARG A 35 15.73 -0.10 -9.84
CA ARG A 35 15.24 1.28 -9.80
C ARG A 35 14.53 1.62 -11.10
N PHE A 36 13.33 2.16 -11.00
CA PHE A 36 12.66 2.83 -12.10
C PHE A 36 12.72 4.35 -11.91
N PRO A 37 13.26 5.11 -12.88
CA PRO A 37 13.30 6.57 -12.78
C PRO A 37 11.88 7.13 -12.90
N ALA A 38 11.37 7.74 -11.83
CA ALA A 38 10.06 8.39 -11.87
C ALA A 38 10.06 9.53 -12.90
N VAL A 39 8.90 9.74 -13.53
CA VAL A 39 8.65 10.89 -14.40
C VAL A 39 8.70 12.15 -13.53
N ASP A 40 9.43 13.17 -14.01
CA ASP A 40 9.55 14.44 -13.31
C ASP A 40 8.55 15.46 -13.85
N GLY A 41 7.44 15.66 -13.13
CA GLY A 41 6.44 16.66 -13.51
C GLY A 41 6.97 18.10 -13.54
N ALA A 42 8.11 18.39 -12.90
CA ALA A 42 8.73 19.72 -12.96
C ALA A 42 9.50 19.95 -14.27
N ALA A 43 9.99 18.88 -14.91
CA ALA A 43 10.63 18.94 -16.22
C ALA A 43 9.61 19.10 -17.37
N GLU A 44 8.32 18.85 -17.08
CA GLU A 44 7.26 18.99 -18.06
C GLU A 44 6.92 20.47 -18.27
N THR A 45 7.12 20.93 -19.50
CA THR A 45 6.97 22.35 -19.90
C THR A 45 5.68 22.61 -20.65
N GLU A 46 4.93 21.56 -20.99
CA GLU A 46 3.63 21.70 -21.63
C GLU A 46 2.65 22.50 -20.74
N GLN A 47 2.07 23.56 -21.29
CA GLN A 47 1.11 24.46 -20.62
C GLN A 47 -0.27 23.81 -20.33
N ILE A 48 -0.37 22.48 -20.43
CA ILE A 48 -1.64 21.74 -20.31
C ILE A 48 -2.09 21.63 -18.84
N PHE A 49 -1.18 21.84 -17.90
CA PHE A 49 -1.44 21.72 -16.46
C PHE A 49 -1.62 23.07 -15.79
N GLU A 50 -2.71 23.18 -15.03
CA GLU A 50 -3.11 24.42 -14.34
C GLU A 50 -2.31 24.69 -13.05
N SER A 51 -1.64 23.66 -12.50
CA SER A 51 -0.86 23.79 -11.25
C SER A 51 0.30 22.80 -11.15
N ALA A 52 1.20 23.06 -10.20
CA ALA A 52 2.29 22.14 -9.86
C ALA A 52 1.77 20.80 -9.31
N GLY A 53 0.67 20.82 -8.56
CA GLY A 53 0.03 19.60 -8.06
C GLY A 53 -0.52 18.75 -9.21
N ALA A 54 -1.20 19.36 -10.18
CA ALA A 54 -1.71 18.64 -11.35
C ALA A 54 -0.59 17.96 -12.16
N ARG A 55 0.55 18.64 -12.33
CA ARG A 55 1.75 18.03 -12.95
C ARG A 55 2.30 16.87 -12.14
N SER A 56 2.28 16.97 -10.82
CA SER A 56 2.82 15.93 -9.93
C SER A 56 1.91 14.70 -9.90
N VAL A 57 0.59 14.88 -9.92
CA VAL A 57 -0.40 13.80 -10.08
C VAL A 57 -0.21 13.08 -11.42
N TRP A 58 -0.10 13.84 -12.52
CA TRP A 58 0.17 13.29 -13.84
C TRP A 58 1.48 12.51 -13.88
N ALA A 59 2.56 13.08 -13.34
CA ALA A 59 3.88 12.45 -13.32
C ALA A 59 3.91 11.16 -12.49
N CYS A 60 3.24 11.17 -11.33
CA CYS A 60 3.04 9.96 -10.52
C CYS A 60 2.33 8.89 -11.35
N ARG A 61 1.12 9.18 -11.87
CA ARG A 61 0.38 8.25 -12.72
C ARG A 61 1.23 7.73 -13.88
N ARG A 62 1.92 8.62 -14.59
CA ARG A 62 2.73 8.26 -15.75
C ARG A 62 3.88 7.32 -15.38
N SER A 63 4.46 7.47 -14.19
CA SER A 63 5.52 6.58 -13.70
C SER A 63 4.99 5.15 -13.52
N HIS A 64 3.81 4.98 -12.91
CA HIS A 64 3.18 3.67 -12.75
C HIS A 64 2.80 3.03 -14.09
N GLU A 65 2.22 3.82 -15.01
CA GLU A 65 1.90 3.36 -16.36
C GLU A 65 3.14 2.84 -17.11
N GLN A 66 4.24 3.60 -17.06
CA GLN A 66 5.47 3.24 -17.75
C GLN A 66 6.14 2.01 -17.15
N VAL A 67 6.18 1.86 -15.82
CA VAL A 67 6.68 0.64 -15.17
C VAL A 67 5.92 -0.58 -15.67
N ILE A 68 4.59 -0.52 -15.65
CA ILE A 68 3.73 -1.64 -16.06
C ILE A 68 3.98 -1.97 -17.53
N ALA A 69 4.01 -0.96 -18.40
CA ALA A 69 4.18 -1.14 -19.83
C ALA A 69 5.58 -1.64 -20.23
N GLN A 70 6.63 -1.29 -19.49
CA GLN A 70 8.01 -1.68 -19.79
C GLN A 70 8.43 -3.01 -19.16
N SER A 71 7.73 -3.44 -18.10
CA SER A 71 7.98 -4.75 -17.48
C SER A 71 7.71 -5.90 -18.47
N ALA A 72 8.46 -6.99 -18.35
CA ALA A 72 8.34 -8.12 -19.27
C ALA A 72 6.94 -8.74 -19.19
N PRO A 73 6.23 -9.00 -20.31
CA PRO A 73 4.80 -9.34 -20.27
C PRO A 73 4.49 -10.66 -19.54
N ASP A 74 5.45 -11.58 -19.44
CA ASP A 74 5.30 -12.93 -18.87
C ASP A 74 5.82 -13.08 -17.43
N THR A 75 6.15 -11.97 -16.76
CA THR A 75 6.61 -11.95 -15.37
C THR A 75 5.50 -11.56 -14.39
N ILE A 76 5.68 -11.86 -13.11
CA ILE A 76 4.93 -11.24 -12.02
C ILE A 76 5.76 -10.04 -11.58
N THR A 77 5.16 -8.85 -11.56
CA THR A 77 5.90 -7.61 -11.33
C THR A 77 5.46 -6.94 -10.05
N ILE A 78 6.38 -6.74 -9.13
CA ILE A 78 6.17 -5.93 -7.93
C ILE A 78 6.48 -4.47 -8.28
N VAL A 79 5.59 -3.55 -7.92
CA VAL A 79 5.76 -2.11 -8.11
C VAL A 79 5.67 -1.42 -6.75
N LEU A 80 6.65 -0.60 -6.44
CA LEU A 80 6.77 0.14 -5.18
C LEU A 80 7.00 1.64 -5.44
N GLU A 81 6.52 2.50 -4.54
CA GLU A 81 7.01 3.86 -4.38
C GLU A 81 8.32 3.88 -3.56
N ASP A 82 9.05 4.99 -3.55
CA ASP A 82 10.37 5.11 -2.91
C ASP A 82 10.33 5.44 -1.41
N ASP A 83 9.15 5.69 -0.86
CA ASP A 83 8.91 6.04 0.54
C ASP A 83 8.20 4.93 1.33
N VAL A 84 8.52 3.68 1.00
CA VAL A 84 7.96 2.51 1.68
C VAL A 84 8.96 1.82 2.60
N GLU A 85 8.43 1.13 3.60
CA GLU A 85 9.15 0.19 4.46
C GLU A 85 8.71 -1.24 4.22
N PHE A 86 9.65 -2.17 4.23
CA PHE A 86 9.39 -3.61 4.11
C PHE A 86 9.22 -4.26 5.48
N SER A 87 8.31 -5.23 5.56
CA SER A 87 8.29 -6.21 6.64
C SER A 87 9.49 -7.15 6.54
N GLU A 88 10.02 -7.61 7.67
CA GLU A 88 11.07 -8.65 7.71
C GLU A 88 10.61 -9.95 7.04
N GLY A 89 9.31 -10.24 7.07
CA GLY A 89 8.71 -11.40 6.43
C GLY A 89 8.57 -11.30 4.91
N PHE A 90 8.83 -10.14 4.29
CA PHE A 90 8.56 -9.90 2.88
C PHE A 90 9.24 -10.93 1.98
N GLY A 91 10.57 -11.09 2.11
CA GLY A 91 11.36 -11.99 1.26
C GLY A 91 11.06 -13.48 1.45
N ARG A 92 10.34 -13.85 2.52
CA ARG A 92 9.88 -15.21 2.77
C ARG A 92 8.50 -15.48 2.16
N ILE A 93 7.62 -14.48 2.17
CA ILE A 93 6.24 -14.60 1.68
C ILE A 93 6.15 -14.31 0.19
N VAL A 94 6.80 -13.24 -0.28
CA VAL A 94 6.76 -12.80 -1.68
C VAL A 94 7.98 -13.37 -2.42
N THR A 95 7.92 -14.66 -2.73
CA THR A 95 8.96 -15.36 -3.49
C THR A 95 8.45 -15.80 -4.85
N GLU A 96 9.35 -16.06 -5.81
CA GLU A 96 8.93 -16.56 -7.13
C GLU A 96 8.08 -17.84 -7.04
N PRO A 97 8.45 -18.89 -6.28
CA PRO A 97 7.61 -20.08 -6.17
C PRO A 97 6.21 -19.80 -5.61
N VAL A 98 6.11 -18.99 -4.55
CA VAL A 98 4.83 -18.63 -3.93
C VAL A 98 3.95 -17.84 -4.89
N MET A 99 4.51 -16.81 -5.52
CA MET A 99 3.77 -15.95 -6.44
C MET A 99 3.32 -16.70 -7.71
N ARG A 100 4.14 -17.62 -8.22
CA ARG A 100 3.75 -18.50 -9.33
C ARG A 100 2.60 -19.42 -8.95
N GLY A 101 2.66 -20.03 -7.77
CA GLY A 101 1.57 -20.87 -7.25
C GLY A 101 0.27 -20.07 -7.12
N PHE A 102 0.36 -18.88 -6.52
CA PHE A 102 -0.78 -17.97 -6.38
C PHE A 102 -1.44 -17.65 -7.73
N VAL A 103 -0.67 -17.24 -8.74
CA VAL A 103 -1.20 -16.90 -10.07
C VAL A 103 -1.82 -18.12 -10.76
N ALA A 104 -1.24 -19.32 -10.58
CA ALA A 104 -1.78 -20.54 -11.15
C ALA A 104 -3.13 -20.92 -10.53
N GLU A 105 -3.28 -20.74 -9.21
CA GLU A 105 -4.53 -21.00 -8.48
C GLU A 105 -5.57 -19.90 -8.67
N ASN A 106 -5.13 -18.68 -9.01
CA ASN A 106 -5.97 -17.49 -9.14
C ASN A 106 -5.79 -16.83 -10.53
N PRO A 107 -6.07 -17.54 -11.63
CA PRO A 107 -5.76 -17.08 -12.99
C PRO A 107 -6.55 -15.84 -13.42
N SER A 108 -7.62 -15.48 -12.69
CA SER A 108 -8.43 -14.30 -12.93
C SER A 108 -7.93 -13.05 -12.22
N VAL A 109 -6.93 -13.14 -11.33
CA VAL A 109 -6.44 -11.99 -10.57
C VAL A 109 -5.50 -11.16 -11.46
N ASP A 110 -5.79 -9.86 -11.52
CA ASP A 110 -5.01 -8.90 -12.28
C ASP A 110 -3.94 -8.26 -11.39
N MET A 111 -4.26 -7.95 -10.14
CA MET A 111 -3.38 -7.23 -9.23
C MET A 111 -3.58 -7.63 -7.76
N VAL A 112 -2.53 -7.48 -6.96
CA VAL A 112 -2.56 -7.68 -5.51
C VAL A 112 -1.89 -6.50 -4.82
N PHE A 113 -2.62 -5.78 -3.97
CA PHE A 113 -2.06 -4.73 -3.13
C PHE A 113 -1.31 -5.32 -1.94
N LEU A 114 -0.12 -4.79 -1.70
CA LEU A 114 0.72 -5.11 -0.53
C LEU A 114 0.52 -4.11 0.60
N ASP A 115 -0.13 -2.99 0.28
CA ASP A 115 -0.55 -1.89 1.14
C ASP A 115 -1.78 -1.22 0.50
N CYS A 116 -2.65 -0.62 1.31
CA CYS A 116 -3.65 0.32 0.84
C CYS A 116 -4.19 1.16 2.01
N CYS A 117 -4.80 2.31 1.71
CA CYS A 117 -5.75 2.93 2.61
C CYS A 117 -7.09 2.18 2.50
N PRO A 118 -7.59 1.56 3.58
CA PRO A 118 -8.84 0.82 3.50
C PRO A 118 -10.06 1.72 3.72
N TYR A 119 -11.21 1.33 3.17
CA TYR A 119 -12.49 1.91 3.60
C TYR A 119 -12.71 1.69 5.09
N VAL A 120 -13.20 2.71 5.80
CA VAL A 120 -13.46 2.65 7.26
C VAL A 120 -14.32 1.44 7.61
N ALA A 121 -15.36 1.15 6.83
CA ALA A 121 -16.25 0.02 7.06
C ALA A 121 -15.56 -1.36 7.01
N SER A 122 -14.42 -1.47 6.32
CA SER A 122 -13.65 -2.71 6.19
C SER A 122 -12.58 -2.91 7.27
N MET A 123 -12.21 -1.84 7.99
CA MET A 123 -11.11 -1.85 8.96
C MET A 123 -11.24 -2.95 10.03
N PRO A 124 -12.41 -3.21 10.66
CA PRO A 124 -12.52 -4.25 11.68
C PRO A 124 -12.15 -5.64 11.16
N GLN A 125 -12.56 -5.97 9.92
CA GLN A 125 -12.21 -7.25 9.30
C GLN A 125 -10.71 -7.33 9.04
N LEU A 126 -10.12 -6.28 8.46
CA LEU A 126 -8.69 -6.23 8.15
C LEU A 126 -7.82 -6.36 9.41
N LEU A 127 -8.20 -5.64 10.48
CA LEU A 127 -7.50 -5.72 11.77
C LEU A 127 -7.58 -7.14 12.35
N ALA A 128 -8.75 -7.79 12.25
CA ALA A 128 -8.92 -9.16 12.72
C ALA A 128 -8.07 -10.16 11.91
N GLU A 129 -7.95 -9.98 10.58
CA GLU A 129 -7.05 -10.81 9.78
C GLU A 129 -5.57 -10.57 10.13
N ALA A 130 -5.15 -9.31 10.26
CA ALA A 130 -3.78 -8.98 10.64
C ALA A 130 -3.40 -9.65 11.98
N GLU A 131 -4.31 -9.60 12.96
CA GLU A 131 -4.15 -10.23 14.27
C GLU A 131 -4.01 -11.76 14.21
N ARG A 132 -4.65 -12.43 13.25
CA ARG A 132 -4.51 -13.90 13.06
C ARG A 132 -3.15 -14.28 12.48
N HIS A 133 -2.62 -13.43 11.61
CA HIS A 133 -1.41 -13.68 10.85
C HIS A 133 -0.13 -13.14 11.53
N LEU A 134 -0.28 -12.38 12.62
CA LEU A 134 0.81 -11.84 13.44
C LEU A 134 0.75 -12.39 14.87
N PRO A 135 1.00 -13.71 15.05
CA PRO A 135 0.82 -14.37 16.34
C PRO A 135 1.75 -13.85 17.44
N GLY A 136 2.86 -13.21 17.06
CA GLY A 136 3.78 -12.57 17.99
C GLY A 136 3.15 -11.41 18.77
N ARG A 137 2.18 -10.68 18.21
CA ARG A 137 1.52 -9.53 18.88
C ARG A 137 0.78 -9.90 20.17
N ARG A 138 0.44 -11.19 20.35
CA ARG A 138 -0.22 -11.70 21.57
C ARG A 138 0.78 -12.12 22.63
N GLN A 139 2.06 -12.20 22.28
CA GLN A 139 3.14 -12.63 23.16
C GLN A 139 3.73 -11.41 23.88
N SER A 140 4.13 -11.60 25.14
CA SER A 140 4.58 -10.56 26.07
C SER A 140 5.58 -9.56 25.46
N PRO A 141 5.63 -8.27 25.91
CA PRO A 141 6.54 -7.24 25.39
C PRO A 141 8.04 -7.60 25.35
N ALA A 142 8.46 -8.69 26.02
CA ALA A 142 9.82 -9.21 25.96
C ALA A 142 10.24 -9.76 24.57
N SER A 143 9.33 -9.92 23.61
CA SER A 143 9.62 -10.42 22.26
C SER A 143 9.37 -9.40 21.14
N ALA A 144 9.52 -8.09 21.41
CA ALA A 144 9.19 -7.00 20.50
C ALA A 144 9.64 -7.21 19.03
N GLU A 145 10.83 -7.77 18.80
CA GLU A 145 11.34 -8.07 17.45
C GLU A 145 10.52 -9.11 16.67
N ARG A 146 9.92 -10.10 17.36
CA ARG A 146 9.09 -11.16 16.73
C ARG A 146 7.61 -10.81 16.65
N ASN A 147 7.19 -9.71 17.29
CA ASN A 147 5.78 -9.34 17.33
C ASN A 147 5.22 -9.01 15.95
N HIS A 148 6.09 -8.62 15.03
CA HIS A 148 5.71 -8.17 13.70
C HIS A 148 6.05 -9.16 12.59
N GLU A 149 6.58 -10.34 12.91
CA GLU A 149 6.88 -11.35 11.91
C GLU A 149 5.58 -12.05 11.45
N PRO A 150 5.19 -11.93 10.17
CA PRO A 150 3.97 -12.58 9.68
C PRO A 150 4.17 -14.09 9.53
N ALA A 151 3.25 -14.88 10.06
CA ALA A 151 3.24 -16.33 9.87
C ALA A 151 2.78 -16.71 8.45
N SER A 152 1.83 -15.95 7.91
CA SER A 152 1.26 -16.08 6.56
C SER A 152 0.51 -14.79 6.22
N VAL A 153 -0.16 -14.75 5.07
CA VAL A 153 -1.08 -13.66 4.69
C VAL A 153 -2.44 -14.21 4.31
N SER A 154 -3.48 -13.45 4.61
CA SER A 154 -4.78 -13.55 3.95
C SER A 154 -4.75 -12.80 2.63
N ILE A 155 -5.46 -13.33 1.64
CA ILE A 155 -5.63 -12.70 0.33
C ILE A 155 -7.12 -12.40 0.15
N LEU A 156 -7.49 -11.14 0.30
CA LEU A 156 -8.88 -10.70 0.33
C LEU A 156 -9.26 -10.00 -0.97
N ASP A 157 -10.55 -10.01 -1.32
CA ASP A 157 -11.07 -9.21 -2.43
C ASP A 157 -10.93 -7.71 -2.12
N ALA A 158 -10.35 -6.94 -3.05
CA ALA A 158 -10.14 -5.51 -2.88
C ALA A 158 -11.45 -4.69 -2.98
N ARG A 159 -12.50 -5.24 -3.59
CA ARG A 159 -13.81 -4.57 -3.68
C ARG A 159 -14.35 -4.29 -2.28
N ASP A 160 -14.83 -3.06 -2.09
CA ASP A 160 -15.33 -2.52 -0.81
C ASP A 160 -14.28 -2.48 0.33
N ARG A 161 -13.00 -2.71 0.01
CA ARG A 161 -11.89 -2.64 0.96
C ARG A 161 -10.85 -1.61 0.58
N TYR A 162 -10.47 -1.54 -0.69
CA TYR A 162 -9.53 -0.55 -1.20
C TYR A 162 -10.19 0.81 -1.33
N ALA A 163 -9.64 1.85 -0.69
CA ALA A 163 -10.07 3.24 -0.88
C ALA A 163 -9.09 4.02 -1.77
N TYR A 164 -7.80 4.00 -1.44
CA TYR A 164 -6.75 4.69 -2.20
C TYR A 164 -5.35 4.21 -1.81
N CYS A 165 -4.30 4.87 -2.32
CA CYS A 165 -2.87 4.54 -2.20
C CYS A 165 -2.38 3.46 -3.17
N ALA A 166 -1.30 3.77 -3.90
CA ALA A 166 -0.63 2.88 -4.84
C ALA A 166 0.84 2.61 -4.46
N ALA A 167 1.17 2.73 -3.17
CA ALA A 167 2.54 2.65 -2.66
C ALA A 167 3.22 1.30 -2.92
N ALA A 168 2.47 0.19 -2.88
CA ALA A 168 3.02 -1.14 -3.13
C ALA A 168 1.98 -2.14 -3.64
N TYR A 169 2.25 -2.75 -4.79
CA TYR A 169 1.37 -3.77 -5.37
C TYR A 169 2.13 -4.74 -6.29
N VAL A 170 1.48 -5.85 -6.62
CA VAL A 170 1.94 -6.87 -7.55
C VAL A 170 0.99 -6.95 -8.74
N VAL A 171 1.52 -6.95 -9.95
CA VAL A 171 0.75 -7.10 -11.19
C VAL A 171 1.06 -8.46 -11.81
N THR A 172 0.02 -9.23 -12.12
CA THR A 172 0.15 -10.51 -12.82
C THR A 172 0.36 -10.28 -14.32
N PRO A 173 0.85 -11.27 -15.10
CA PRO A 173 0.92 -11.16 -16.56
C PRO A 173 -0.41 -10.71 -17.21
N ARG A 174 -1.51 -11.32 -16.77
CA ARG A 174 -2.87 -10.95 -17.18
C ARG A 174 -3.19 -9.51 -16.79
N GLY A 175 -2.85 -9.12 -15.57
CA GLY A 175 -3.03 -7.76 -15.09
C GLY A 175 -2.28 -6.72 -15.90
N LYS A 176 -1.06 -7.03 -16.37
CA LYS A 176 -0.29 -6.11 -17.21
C LYS A 176 -0.97 -5.87 -18.55
N GLU A 177 -1.47 -6.91 -19.19
CA GLU A 177 -2.26 -6.77 -20.42
C GLU A 177 -3.52 -5.92 -20.16
N ARG A 178 -4.26 -6.24 -19.11
CA ARG A 178 -5.52 -5.58 -18.76
C ARG A 178 -5.32 -4.10 -18.42
N LEU A 179 -4.37 -3.80 -17.53
CA LEU A 179 -4.04 -2.45 -17.10
C LEU A 179 -3.50 -1.62 -18.27
N THR A 180 -2.66 -2.19 -19.12
CA THR A 180 -2.18 -1.48 -20.33
C THR A 180 -3.34 -1.07 -21.25
N ALA A 181 -4.34 -1.94 -21.43
CA ALA A 181 -5.53 -1.61 -22.21
C ALA A 181 -6.37 -0.52 -21.55
N LEU A 182 -6.56 -0.58 -20.22
CA LEU A 182 -7.32 0.41 -19.45
C LEU A 182 -6.63 1.78 -19.46
N PHE A 183 -5.31 1.85 -19.27
CA PHE A 183 -4.56 3.10 -19.37
C PHE A 183 -4.71 3.75 -20.75
N ARG A 184 -4.66 2.97 -21.83
CA ARG A 184 -4.91 3.49 -23.19
C ARG A 184 -6.33 4.01 -23.36
N ALA A 185 -7.33 3.32 -22.83
CA ALA A 185 -8.72 3.76 -22.86
C ALA A 185 -8.97 5.02 -22.01
N SER A 186 -8.16 5.23 -20.96
CA SER A 186 -8.22 6.39 -20.07
C SER A 186 -7.16 7.46 -20.39
N ALA A 187 -6.65 7.49 -21.62
CA ALA A 187 -5.64 8.48 -22.06
C ALA A 187 -6.14 9.93 -22.05
N HIS A 188 -7.46 10.16 -21.97
CA HIS A 188 -8.02 11.52 -21.84
C HIS A 188 -8.17 11.96 -20.37
N ALA A 189 -7.95 11.05 -19.42
CA ALA A 189 -8.12 11.31 -18.00
C ALA A 189 -6.80 11.71 -17.32
N ASP A 190 -5.87 12.36 -18.02
CA ASP A 190 -4.48 12.61 -17.60
C ASP A 190 -4.31 13.33 -16.24
N ARG A 191 -5.39 13.88 -15.70
CA ARG A 191 -5.44 14.56 -14.39
C ARG A 191 -5.94 13.67 -13.25
N THR A 192 -6.37 12.45 -13.52
CA THR A 192 -6.86 11.52 -12.49
C THR A 192 -5.68 10.82 -11.81
N PRO A 193 -5.58 10.87 -10.47
CA PRO A 193 -4.60 10.10 -9.72
C PRO A 193 -4.69 8.59 -10.01
N ILE A 194 -3.54 7.91 -9.93
CA ILE A 194 -3.44 6.47 -10.25
C ILE A 194 -4.32 5.60 -9.34
N ASP A 195 -4.37 5.90 -8.05
CA ASP A 195 -5.18 5.20 -7.07
C ASP A 195 -6.68 5.43 -7.28
N SER A 196 -7.08 6.62 -7.74
CA SER A 196 -8.45 6.91 -8.14
C SER A 196 -8.88 6.10 -9.38
N LEU A 197 -7.98 5.88 -10.34
CA LEU A 197 -8.23 4.98 -11.46
C LEU A 197 -8.39 3.53 -10.99
N PHE A 198 -7.48 3.05 -10.13
CA PHE A 198 -7.57 1.71 -9.56
C PHE A 198 -8.88 1.53 -8.79
N LEU A 199 -9.26 2.48 -7.94
CA LEU A 199 -10.52 2.45 -7.22
C LEU A 199 -11.70 2.30 -8.19
N GLY A 200 -11.76 3.14 -9.22
CA GLY A 200 -12.81 3.09 -10.24
C GLY A 200 -12.89 1.75 -10.95
N TRP A 201 -11.75 1.20 -11.36
CA TRP A 201 -11.69 -0.10 -12.05
C TRP A 201 -12.01 -1.29 -11.16
N ILE A 202 -11.67 -1.23 -9.86
CA ILE A 202 -12.04 -2.27 -8.89
C ILE A 202 -13.55 -2.25 -8.65
N ALA A 203 -14.11 -1.04 -8.44
CA ALA A 203 -15.53 -0.86 -8.19
C ALA A 203 -16.38 -1.28 -9.40
N SER A 204 -15.95 -0.95 -10.62
CA SER A 204 -16.62 -1.36 -11.86
C SER A 204 -16.39 -2.83 -12.24
N GLY A 205 -15.43 -3.51 -11.59
CA GLY A 205 -15.04 -4.87 -11.93
C GLY A 205 -14.21 -4.99 -13.21
N GLU A 206 -13.66 -3.87 -13.70
CA GLU A 206 -12.74 -3.88 -14.84
C GLU A 206 -11.38 -4.51 -14.51
N ILE A 207 -10.98 -4.47 -13.24
CA ILE A 207 -9.86 -5.26 -12.71
C ILE A 207 -10.29 -6.10 -11.52
N ASN A 208 -9.77 -7.32 -11.44
CA ASN A 208 -9.90 -8.20 -10.29
C ASN A 208 -8.67 -8.03 -9.40
N ALA A 209 -8.80 -7.18 -8.38
CA ALA A 209 -7.73 -6.91 -7.43
C ALA A 209 -7.93 -7.64 -6.10
N ARG A 210 -6.80 -7.97 -5.46
CA ARG A 210 -6.73 -8.54 -4.11
C ARG A 210 -5.92 -7.64 -3.19
N ILE A 211 -6.02 -7.87 -1.88
CA ILE A 211 -5.22 -7.20 -0.85
C ILE A 211 -4.59 -8.28 0.03
N PHE A 212 -3.29 -8.15 0.32
CA PHE A 212 -2.62 -8.95 1.34
C PHE A 212 -2.86 -8.39 2.73
N VAL A 213 -3.15 -9.27 3.69
CA VAL A 213 -3.28 -8.88 5.10
C VAL A 213 -2.52 -9.88 5.97
N PRO A 214 -1.56 -9.45 6.80
CA PRO A 214 -1.13 -8.07 7.02
C PRO A 214 -0.44 -7.46 5.80
N PHE A 215 -0.33 -6.13 5.77
CA PHE A 215 0.46 -5.43 4.78
C PHE A 215 1.94 -5.79 4.95
N LEU A 216 2.62 -6.10 3.86
CA LEU A 216 4.02 -6.54 3.87
C LEU A 216 4.99 -5.42 3.51
N VAL A 217 4.44 -4.35 2.95
CA VAL A 217 5.11 -3.10 2.63
C VAL A 217 4.17 -1.99 3.10
N SER A 218 4.65 -0.87 3.61
CA SER A 218 3.80 0.27 3.96
C SER A 218 4.64 1.53 4.03
N PRO A 219 4.10 2.70 3.66
CA PRO A 219 4.72 3.97 4.03
C PRO A 219 4.95 4.05 5.54
N PRO A 220 6.04 4.67 5.99
CA PRO A 220 6.30 4.90 7.40
C PRO A 220 5.32 5.95 7.95
N LEU A 221 5.09 5.93 9.26
CA LEU A 221 4.10 6.81 9.87
C LEU A 221 4.50 8.29 9.78
N ASP A 222 5.79 8.62 9.79
CA ASP A 222 6.34 9.98 9.84
C ASP A 222 6.49 10.66 8.47
N VAL A 223 6.31 9.94 7.36
CA VAL A 223 6.28 10.53 6.01
C VAL A 223 4.87 11.05 5.71
N PHE A 224 4.51 12.14 6.38
CA PHE A 224 3.22 12.83 6.15
C PHE A 224 3.28 13.89 5.05
N GLU A 225 4.48 14.30 4.62
CA GLU A 225 4.64 15.33 3.60
C GLU A 225 4.65 14.68 2.20
N SER A 226 3.50 14.76 1.51
CA SER A 226 3.42 14.34 0.12
C SER A 226 4.35 15.18 -0.74
N THR A 227 5.01 14.54 -1.71
CA THR A 227 5.74 15.26 -2.76
C THR A 227 4.81 15.93 -3.78
N ILE A 228 3.50 15.67 -3.69
CA ILE A 228 2.45 16.28 -4.50
C ILE A 228 1.81 17.42 -3.69
N PRO A 229 1.88 18.68 -4.18
CA PRO A 229 1.22 19.81 -3.53
C PRO A 229 -0.29 19.80 -3.82
N TYR A 230 -1.03 18.98 -3.06
CA TYR A 230 -2.48 18.78 -3.23
C TYR A 230 -3.32 20.04 -2.96
N ASP A 231 -2.80 20.97 -2.16
CA ASP A 231 -3.37 22.30 -1.93
C ASP A 231 -3.59 23.09 -3.24
N THR A 232 -2.82 22.77 -4.28
CA THR A 232 -2.92 23.38 -5.61
C THR A 232 -3.79 22.61 -6.61
N VAL A 233 -4.43 21.51 -6.21
CA VAL A 233 -5.20 20.62 -7.12
C VAL A 233 -6.72 20.85 -7.02
N GLY A 234 -7.17 21.77 -6.16
CA GLY A 234 -8.60 22.06 -5.98
C GLY A 234 -9.40 20.89 -5.37
N GLN A 235 -8.72 19.87 -4.87
CA GLN A 235 -9.33 18.86 -4.02
C GLN A 235 -9.53 19.45 -2.62
N PRO A 236 -10.65 19.14 -1.93
CA PRO A 236 -10.80 19.54 -0.54
C PRO A 236 -9.63 18.96 0.25
N PRO A 237 -8.99 19.74 1.13
CA PRO A 237 -7.92 19.22 1.96
C PRO A 237 -8.48 18.03 2.74
N VAL A 238 -7.83 16.87 2.63
CA VAL A 238 -8.09 15.76 3.54
C VAL A 238 -7.84 16.28 4.94
N ASP A 239 -8.79 16.08 5.84
CA ASP A 239 -8.63 16.50 7.23
C ASP A 239 -7.33 15.88 7.78
N VAL A 240 -6.45 16.72 8.30
CA VAL A 240 -5.11 16.30 8.73
C VAL A 240 -5.20 15.21 9.81
N GLN A 241 -6.22 15.30 10.66
CA GLN A 241 -6.47 14.34 11.71
C GLN A 241 -7.04 13.03 11.15
N GLU A 242 -7.96 13.09 10.19
CA GLU A 242 -8.42 11.91 9.45
C GLU A 242 -7.24 11.18 8.79
N ASN A 243 -6.40 11.89 8.04
CA ASN A 243 -5.24 11.29 7.36
C ASN A 243 -4.28 10.64 8.38
N ARG A 244 -4.04 11.30 9.51
CA ARG A 244 -3.22 10.75 10.59
C ARG A 244 -3.81 9.47 11.16
N TRP A 245 -5.13 9.43 11.41
CA TRP A 245 -5.81 8.26 11.92
C TRP A 245 -5.80 7.09 10.92
N VAL A 246 -6.10 7.35 9.65
CA VAL A 246 -6.04 6.33 8.59
C VAL A 246 -4.61 5.78 8.45
N SER A 247 -3.60 6.64 8.44
CA SER A 247 -2.19 6.23 8.40
C SER A 247 -1.80 5.39 9.61
N THR A 248 -2.31 5.73 10.80
CA THR A 248 -2.10 4.93 12.01
C THR A 248 -2.73 3.55 11.89
N VAL A 249 -3.96 3.45 11.36
CA VAL A 249 -4.63 2.16 11.13
C VAL A 249 -3.86 1.33 10.10
N ARG A 250 -3.40 1.91 8.99
CA ARG A 250 -2.54 1.22 8.02
C ARG A 250 -1.29 0.66 8.67
N ARG A 251 -0.68 1.44 9.56
CA ARG A 251 0.50 1.00 10.29
C ARG A 251 0.20 -0.15 11.25
N LEU A 252 -0.99 -0.20 11.84
CA LEU A 252 -1.44 -1.35 12.64
C LEU A 252 -1.74 -2.59 11.77
N LEU A 253 -2.05 -2.43 10.49
CA LEU A 253 -2.21 -3.53 9.52
C LEU A 253 -0.86 -4.03 8.96
N PHE A 254 0.22 -3.27 9.12
CA PHE A 254 1.55 -3.60 8.63
C PHE A 254 2.29 -4.62 9.51
N ALA A 255 2.97 -5.57 8.85
CA ALA A 255 3.82 -6.59 9.44
C ALA A 255 5.23 -6.07 9.76
N GLY A 256 5.32 -4.88 10.36
CA GLY A 256 6.56 -4.30 10.84
C GLY A 256 6.30 -3.40 12.04
N GLU A 257 7.34 -2.69 12.46
CA GLU A 257 7.32 -1.89 13.69
C GLU A 257 6.22 -0.83 13.67
N THR A 258 5.21 -0.90 14.53
CA THR A 258 4.07 0.01 14.38
C THR A 258 4.38 1.45 14.79
N ARG A 259 5.34 1.68 15.70
CA ARG A 259 5.66 2.99 16.33
C ARG A 259 4.42 3.73 16.88
N VAL A 260 3.30 3.02 17.05
CA VAL A 260 2.09 3.55 17.67
C VAL A 260 2.22 3.33 19.16
N GLU A 261 2.21 4.40 19.95
CA GLU A 261 2.11 4.28 21.39
C GLU A 261 0.76 3.63 21.72
N SER A 262 0.79 2.34 22.00
CA SER A 262 -0.36 1.64 22.55
C SER A 262 -0.54 2.12 23.98
N GLY A 263 -1.41 3.10 24.17
CA GLY A 263 -1.98 3.37 25.48
C GLY A 263 -2.72 2.11 25.90
N SER A 264 -2.13 1.30 26.79
CA SER A 264 -2.77 0.07 27.26
C SER A 264 -4.11 0.44 27.88
N PRO A 265 -5.26 0.03 27.30
CA PRO A 265 -6.50 0.05 28.07
C PRO A 265 -6.23 -0.84 29.27
N GLY A 266 -6.34 -0.29 30.49
CA GLY A 266 -5.95 -0.96 31.73
C GLY A 266 -6.58 -2.35 31.79
N GLN A 267 -5.77 -3.39 31.54
CA GLN A 267 -6.26 -4.75 31.53
C GLN A 267 -6.31 -5.23 33.00
N PRO A 268 -7.46 -5.73 33.49
CA PRO A 268 -7.53 -6.24 34.84
C PRO A 268 -6.56 -7.43 34.99
N PRO A 269 -5.84 -7.52 36.12
CA PRO A 269 -4.87 -8.59 36.33
C PRO A 269 -5.57 -9.95 36.38
N GLY A 270 -5.10 -10.90 35.55
CA GLY A 270 -5.48 -12.31 35.60
C GLY A 270 -6.33 -12.84 34.45
N GLU A 271 -6.76 -12.00 33.50
CA GLU A 271 -7.42 -12.49 32.27
C GLU A 271 -6.40 -12.79 31.16
N PRO A 272 -6.50 -13.95 30.47
CA PRO A 272 -5.68 -14.21 29.30
C PRO A 272 -5.99 -13.17 28.21
N VAL A 273 -4.95 -12.51 27.71
CA VAL A 273 -5.02 -11.53 26.63
C VAL A 273 -5.60 -12.22 25.38
N ARG A 274 -6.89 -11.99 25.10
CA ARG A 274 -7.55 -12.58 23.91
C ARG A 274 -7.15 -11.89 22.60
N MET A 275 -6.73 -10.63 22.67
CA MET A 275 -6.39 -9.77 21.53
C MET A 275 -5.20 -8.88 21.87
N SER A 276 -4.31 -8.62 20.90
CA SER A 276 -3.17 -7.72 21.07
C SER A 276 -3.57 -6.27 21.37
N SER A 277 -2.61 -5.50 21.93
CA SER A 277 -2.75 -4.07 22.12
C SER A 277 -2.94 -3.30 20.81
N GLU A 278 -2.32 -3.76 19.73
CA GLU A 278 -2.41 -3.21 18.39
C GLU A 278 -3.82 -3.38 17.81
N TYR A 279 -4.42 -4.57 18.00
CA TYR A 279 -5.81 -4.80 17.61
C TYR A 279 -6.76 -3.88 18.39
N ALA A 280 -6.57 -3.77 19.71
CA ALA A 280 -7.38 -2.88 20.55
C ALA A 280 -7.25 -1.41 20.13
N ALA A 281 -6.03 -0.94 19.87
CA ALA A 281 -5.77 0.42 19.38
C ALA A 281 -6.43 0.65 18.01
N GLY A 282 -6.34 -0.33 17.09
CA GLY A 282 -6.97 -0.25 15.78
C GLY A 282 -8.49 -0.14 15.86
N MET A 283 -9.12 -0.92 16.74
CA MET A 283 -10.57 -0.86 16.96
C MET A 283 -11.00 0.48 17.58
N ALA A 284 -10.20 1.05 18.49
CA ALA A 284 -10.48 2.38 19.04
C ALA A 284 -10.42 3.47 17.96
N LEU A 285 -9.40 3.43 17.09
CA LEU A 285 -9.28 4.37 15.96
C LEU A 285 -10.41 4.21 14.94
N TYR A 286 -10.81 2.97 14.65
CA TYR A 286 -11.97 2.70 13.80
C TYR A 286 -13.24 3.36 14.36
N GLU A 287 -13.51 3.26 15.66
CA GLU A 287 -14.68 3.91 16.26
C GLU A 287 -14.63 5.44 16.14
N GLN A 288 -13.45 6.05 16.32
CA GLN A 288 -13.27 7.50 16.12
C GLN A 288 -13.56 7.92 14.68
N LEU A 289 -13.00 7.20 13.71
CA LEU A 289 -13.26 7.45 12.29
C LEU A 289 -14.75 7.25 11.97
N ARG A 290 -15.36 6.16 12.44
CA ARG A 290 -16.78 5.87 12.20
C ARG A 290 -17.69 6.99 12.70
N LEU A 291 -17.42 7.54 13.89
CA LEU A 291 -18.18 8.66 14.46
C LEU A 291 -18.03 9.93 13.62
N MET A 292 -16.80 10.29 13.24
CA MET A 292 -16.53 11.44 12.37
C MET A 292 -17.31 11.36 11.04
N TYR A 293 -17.34 10.19 10.40
CA TYR A 293 -18.10 9.98 9.16
C TYR A 293 -19.63 10.03 9.34
N LEU A 294 -20.14 9.70 10.54
CA LEU A 294 -21.56 9.84 10.85
C LEU A 294 -21.94 11.31 11.05
N GLU A 295 -21.08 12.10 11.70
CA GLU A 295 -21.29 13.54 11.91
C GLU A 295 -21.30 14.32 10.60
N GLN A 296 -20.46 13.94 9.63
CA GLN A 296 -20.44 14.57 8.30
C GLN A 296 -21.69 14.27 7.44
N ARG A 297 -22.50 13.27 7.81
CA ARG A 297 -23.72 12.86 7.07
C ARG A 297 -25.03 13.37 7.70
N GLY A 298 -24.97 13.96 8.90
CA GLY A 298 -26.11 14.52 9.61
C GLY A 298 -26.29 16.00 9.36
#